data_AF-A0A350G2B0-F1
#
_entry.id   AF-A0A350G2B0-F1
#
_cell.length_a   1.000
_cell.length_b   1.000
_cell.length_c   1.000
_cell.angle_alpha   90.00
_cell.angle_beta   90.00
_cell.angle_gamma   90.00
#
_symmetry.space_group_name_H-M   'P 1'
#
loop_
_entity.id
_entity.type
_entity.pdbx_description
1 polymer ?
#
loop_
_entity_poly.entity_id
_entity_poly.type
_entity_poly.pdbx_seq_one_letter_code
_entity_poly.pdbx_strand_id
1 'polypeptide(L)'
;VRYIGHPDLDINLPFLDEWGSYFSSQIKEGAEVYAFCHSPDNLLAPVLCKELHQRVAGSVEIPPLPWDDIKPDIPQQGVLF
;
A
#
# COMPACT_ATOMS: atom_id res chain seq x y z
N VAL A 1 -8.45 0.63 7.38
CA VAL A 1 -8.26 -0.80 7.02
C VAL A 1 -6.82 -1.20 7.27
N ARG A 2 -6.58 -2.42 7.75
CA ARG A 2 -5.25 -3.04 7.83
C ARG A 2 -5.21 -4.21 6.85
N TYR A 3 -4.44 -4.08 5.77
CA TYR A 3 -4.21 -5.17 4.81
C TYR A 3 -3.13 -6.09 5.37
N ILE A 4 -3.45 -7.37 5.53
CA ILE A 4 -2.51 -8.41 5.99
C ILE A 4 -2.12 -9.23 4.77
N GLY A 5 -0.97 -8.89 4.21
CA GLY A 5 -0.45 -9.50 2.99
C GLY A 5 0.33 -10.79 3.25
N HIS A 6 0.36 -11.62 2.22
CA HIS A 6 1.24 -12.79 2.12
C HIS A 6 2.70 -12.33 1.97
N PRO A 7 3.71 -13.11 2.39
CA PRO A 7 5.13 -12.82 2.11
C PRO A 7 5.54 -12.95 0.63
N ASP A 8 4.61 -13.25 -0.27
CA ASP A 8 4.85 -13.37 -1.72
C ASP A 8 3.98 -12.33 -2.43
N LEU A 9 4.61 -11.41 -3.16
CA LEU A 9 3.91 -10.32 -3.85
C LEU A 9 2.85 -10.83 -4.83
N ASP A 10 3.15 -11.89 -5.59
CA ASP A 10 2.28 -12.36 -6.67
C ASP A 10 0.93 -12.86 -6.12
N ILE A 11 0.95 -13.45 -4.93
CA ILE A 11 -0.27 -13.87 -4.22
C ILE A 11 -1.10 -12.66 -3.79
N ASN A 12 -0.47 -11.54 -3.47
CA ASN A 12 -1.16 -10.33 -3.04
C ASN A 12 -1.81 -9.56 -4.19
N LEU A 13 -1.20 -9.56 -5.38
CA LEU A 13 -1.64 -8.74 -6.53
C LEU A 13 -3.15 -8.76 -6.81
N PRO A 14 -3.83 -9.92 -6.93
CA PRO A 14 -5.28 -9.93 -7.20
C PRO A 14 -6.09 -9.31 -6.06
N PHE A 15 -5.68 -9.50 -4.81
CA PHE A 15 -6.34 -8.87 -3.66
C PHE A 15 -6.08 -7.36 -3.61
N LEU A 16 -4.90 -6.91 -4.03
CA LEU A 16 -4.60 -5.48 -4.12
C LEU A 16 -5.46 -4.81 -5.20
N ASP A 17 -5.76 -5.49 -6.30
CA ASP A 17 -6.71 -5.01 -7.32
C ASP A 17 -8.12 -4.83 -6.73
N GLU A 18 -8.62 -5.84 -6.01
CA GLU A 18 -9.93 -5.79 -5.35
C GLU A 18 -10.01 -4.65 -4.32
N TRP A 19 -9.02 -4.54 -3.42
CA TRP A 19 -8.97 -3.50 -2.41
C TRP A 19 -8.79 -2.10 -3.01
N GLY A 20 -7.97 -1.97 -4.05
CA GLY A 20 -7.77 -0.72 -4.77
C GLY A 20 -9.08 -0.22 -5.40
N SER A 21 -9.84 -1.12 -6.02
CA SER A 21 -11.18 -0.84 -6.55
C SER A 21 -12.14 -0.40 -5.46
N TYR A 22 -12.20 -1.15 -4.35
CA TYR A 22 -13.05 -0.82 -3.20
C TYR A 22 -12.74 0.57 -2.63
N PHE A 23 -11.47 0.87 -2.34
CA PHE A 23 -11.08 2.18 -1.81
C PHE A 23 -11.39 3.31 -2.77
N SER A 24 -11.17 3.10 -4.06
CA SER A 24 -11.52 4.09 -5.09
C SER A 24 -13.01 4.40 -5.11
N SER A 25 -13.88 3.39 -4.94
CA SER A 25 -15.34 3.61 -4.81
C SER A 25 -15.67 4.43 -3.57
N GLN A 26 -15.10 4.06 -2.42
CA GLN A 26 -15.36 4.75 -1.16
C GLN A 26 -14.91 6.21 -1.21
N ILE A 27 -13.75 6.50 -1.81
CA ILE A 27 -13.27 7.87 -2.00
C ILE A 27 -14.23 8.67 -2.91
N LYS A 28 -14.73 8.07 -4.00
CA LYS A 28 -15.73 8.72 -4.89
C LYS A 28 -17.05 9.00 -4.17
N GLU A 29 -17.41 8.19 -3.19
CA GLU A 29 -18.58 8.37 -2.32
C GLU A 29 -18.34 9.38 -1.19
N GLY A 30 -17.14 9.97 -1.09
CA GLY A 30 -16.79 11.01 -0.13
C GLY A 30 -16.18 10.50 1.17
N ALA A 31 -15.77 9.22 1.23
CA ALA A 31 -15.10 8.68 2.41
C ALA A 31 -13.61 9.06 2.46
N GLU A 32 -13.11 9.31 3.67
CA GLU A 32 -11.67 9.35 3.95
C GLU A 32 -11.15 7.94 4.23
N VAL A 33 -10.24 7.46 3.38
CA VAL A 33 -9.68 6.11 3.51
C VAL A 33 -8.33 6.16 4.21
N TYR A 34 -8.24 5.46 5.34
CA TYR A 34 -6.99 5.21 6.06
C TYR A 34 -6.61 3.73 5.91
N ALA A 35 -5.50 3.43 5.22
CA ALA A 35 -5.03 2.07 4.95
C ALA A 35 -3.60 1.86 5.46
N PHE A 36 -3.36 0.71 6.10
CA PHE A 36 -2.05 0.28 6.58
C PHE A 36 -1.74 -1.11 6.04
N CYS A 37 -0.52 -1.34 5.55
CA CYS A 37 -0.09 -2.65 5.06
C CYS A 37 0.81 -3.34 6.07
N HIS A 38 0.60 -4.64 6.22
CA HIS A 38 1.41 -5.51 7.05
C HIS A 38 1.69 -6.81 6.29
N SER A 39 2.91 -7.34 6.40
CA SER A 39 3.27 -8.66 5.91
C SER A 39 4.22 -9.31 6.94
N PRO A 40 4.26 -10.66 7.04
CA PRO A 40 5.30 -11.35 7.79
C PRO A 40 6.72 -10.99 7.32
N ASP A 41 6.87 -10.61 6.04
CA ASP A 41 8.08 -9.99 5.53
C ASP A 41 7.97 -8.46 5.62
N ASN A 42 8.74 -7.88 6.54
CA ASN A 42 8.74 -6.44 6.77
C ASN A 42 9.29 -5.63 5.59
N LEU A 43 10.12 -6.24 4.73
CA LEU A 43 10.61 -5.59 3.51
C LEU A 43 9.51 -5.50 2.44
N LEU A 44 8.57 -6.45 2.45
CA LEU A 44 7.46 -6.48 1.50
C LEU A 44 6.31 -5.54 1.89
N ALA A 45 6.09 -5.30 3.19
CA ALA A 45 5.02 -4.40 3.66
C ALA A 45 4.98 -3.01 2.96
N PRO A 46 6.09 -2.25 2.82
CA PRO A 46 6.07 -0.99 2.08
C PRO A 46 5.77 -1.16 0.59
N VAL A 47 6.22 -2.25 -0.04
CA VAL A 47 5.94 -2.56 -1.45
C VAL A 47 4.44 -2.78 -1.66
N LEU A 48 3.79 -3.55 -0.77
CA LEU A 48 2.32 -3.76 -0.82
C LEU A 48 1.56 -2.44 -0.74
N CYS A 49 2.03 -1.51 0.09
CA CYS A 49 1.43 -0.19 0.23
C CYS A 49 1.66 0.71 -0.99
N LYS A 50 2.82 0.62 -1.63
CA LYS A 50 3.09 1.28 -2.91
C LYS A 50 2.16 0.76 -4.00
N GLU A 51 2.06 -0.55 -4.15
CA GLU A 51 1.20 -1.22 -5.13
C GLU A 51 -0.29 -0.88 -4.94
N LEU A 52 -0.75 -0.85 -3.69
CA LEU A 52 -2.12 -0.45 -3.34
C LEU A 52 -2.38 1.03 -3.66
N HIS A 53 -1.47 1.93 -3.26
CA HIS A 53 -1.58 3.36 -3.53
C HIS A 53 -1.64 3.66 -5.02
N GLN A 54 -0.80 3.00 -5.83
CA GLN A 54 -0.80 3.16 -7.29
C GLN A 54 -2.13 2.75 -7.94
N ARG A 55 -2.75 1.66 -7.49
CA ARG A 55 -4.06 1.22 -7.99
C ARG A 55 -5.17 2.23 -7.69
N VAL A 56 -5.16 2.79 -6.48
CA VAL A 56 -6.10 3.84 -6.08
C VAL A 56 -5.84 5.12 -6.89
N ALA A 57 -4.57 5.56 -6.98
CA ALA A 57 -4.17 6.74 -7.74
C ALA A 57 -4.48 6.63 -9.25
N GLY A 58 -4.53 5.41 -9.80
CA GLY A 58 -4.96 5.19 -11.18
C GLY A 58 -6.46 5.37 -11.41
N SER A 59 -7.27 5.39 -10.34
CA SER A 59 -8.73 5.41 -10.41
C SER A 59 -9.37 6.68 -9.82
N VAL A 60 -8.66 7.37 -8.92
CA VAL A 60 -9.06 8.62 -8.25
C VAL A 60 -7.84 9.52 -8.03
N GLU A 61 -8.06 10.83 -7.97
CA GLU A 61 -7.01 11.77 -7.63
C GLU A 61 -6.73 11.74 -6.13
N ILE A 62 -5.52 11.36 -5.75
CA ILE A 62 -5.01 11.38 -4.37
C ILE A 62 -3.60 12.00 -4.36
N PRO A 63 -3.16 12.58 -3.23
CA PRO A 63 -1.82 13.13 -3.14
C PRO A 63 -0.75 12.08 -3.49
N PRO A 64 0.26 12.44 -4.30
CA PRO A 64 1.38 11.55 -4.57
C PRO A 64 2.18 11.32 -3.29
N LEU A 65 2.70 10.10 -3.15
CA LEU A 65 3.62 9.75 -2.07
C LEU A 65 5.05 9.68 -2.61
N PRO A 66 6.06 10.05 -1.82
CA PRO A 66 7.47 10.14 -2.25
C PRO A 66 8.13 8.76 -2.32
N TRP A 67 7.53 7.83 -3.07
CA TRP A 67 7.94 6.42 -3.13
C TRP A 67 9.37 6.23 -3.61
N ASP A 68 9.85 7.09 -4.52
CA ASP A 68 11.15 6.95 -5.18
C ASP A 68 12.20 7.94 -4.64
N ASP A 69 11.78 8.91 -3.81
CA ASP A 69 12.65 9.93 -3.23
C ASP A 69 13.37 9.41 -1.97
N ILE A 70 12.79 8.40 -1.30
CA ILE A 70 13.34 7.81 -0.08
C ILE A 70 14.03 6.49 -0.44
N LYS A 71 15.30 6.60 -0.85
CA LYS A 71 16.19 5.45 -1.08
C LYS A 71 17.24 5.37 0.02
N PRO A 72 17.00 4.64 1.12
CA PRO A 72 18.14 4.14 1.87
C PRO A 72 18.82 3.07 1.01
N ASP A 73 20.16 3.04 0.99
CA ASP A 73 20.93 2.00 0.31
C ASP A 73 20.57 0.59 0.83
N ILE A 74 20.00 0.51 2.04
CA ILE A 74 19.52 -0.72 2.68
C ILE A 74 18.20 -0.40 3.42
N PRO A 75 17.07 -1.06 3.10
CA PRO A 75 15.85 -0.90 3.88
C PRO A 75 16.06 -1.40 5.31
N GLN A 76 15.76 -0.55 6.29
CA GLN A 76 15.92 -0.85 7.71
C GLN A 76 14.62 -0.62 8.45
N GLN A 77 14.26 -1.57 9.31
CA GLN A 77 13.20 -1.36 10.29
C GLN A 77 13.74 -0.43 11.39
N GLY A 78 13.01 0.64 11.70
CA GLY A 78 13.32 1.47 12.85
C GLY A 78 13.39 0.62 14.11
N VAL A 79 14.51 0.69 14.83
CA VAL A 79 14.64 0.03 16.13
C VAL A 79 13.92 0.88 17.18
N LEU A 80 13.27 0.22 18.13
CA LEU A 80 12.85 0.88 19.36
C LEU A 80 14.10 0.94 20.23
N PHE A 81 14.61 2.17 20.40
CA PHE A 81 15.81 2.59 21.14
C PHE A 81 17.15 2.38 20.42
#